data_AF-A0A7S0I375-F1
#
_entry.id   AF-A0A7S0I375-F1
#
_cell.length_a   1.000
_cell.length_b   1.000
_cell.length_c   1.000
_cell.angle_alpha   90.00
_cell.angle_beta   90.00
_cell.angle_gamma   90.00
#
_symmetry.space_group_name_H-M   'P 1'
#
loop_
_entity.id
_entity.type
_entity.pdbx_description
1 polymer ?
#
loop_
_entity_poly.entity_id
_entity_poly.type
_entity_poly.pdbx_seq_one_letter_code
_entity_poly.pdbx_strand_id
1 'polypeptide(L)'
;AIKQLIGTIPTKRDELYATPVGWDAVERGGLLAAKIRPWLGKKVAELMGEEEDTLVEFVVGKLGERQPAEAIEEELKKVLDDDAEGLCVKLWRMLLFEIKRAEAGI
;
A
#
# COMPACT_ATOMS: atom_id res chain seq x y z
N ALA A 1 -3.04 22.28 -0.61
CA ALA A 1 -2.57 21.23 -1.53
C ALA A 1 -2.62 19.84 -0.88
N ILE A 2 -1.66 19.44 -0.01
CA ILE A 2 -1.56 18.07 0.53
C ILE A 2 -2.82 17.62 1.32
N LYS A 3 -3.38 18.47 2.18
CA LYS A 3 -4.61 18.15 2.94
C LYS A 3 -5.82 17.89 2.05
N GLN A 4 -5.91 18.54 0.89
CA GLN A 4 -7.00 18.31 -0.07
C GLN A 4 -6.80 16.99 -0.82
N LEU A 5 -5.55 16.63 -1.18
CA LEU A 5 -5.21 15.35 -1.82
C LEU A 5 -5.63 14.16 -0.93
N ILE A 6 -5.32 14.22 0.37
CA ILE A 6 -5.71 13.18 1.34
C ILE A 6 -7.23 13.01 1.43
N GLY A 7 -7.98 14.11 1.35
CA GLY A 7 -9.44 14.09 1.40
C GLY A 7 -10.10 13.40 0.21
N THR A 8 -9.37 13.16 -0.88
CA THR A 8 -9.89 12.45 -2.08
C THR A 8 -9.69 10.94 -2.04
N ILE A 9 -8.96 10.42 -1.04
CA ILE A 9 -8.70 8.98 -0.92
C ILE A 9 -9.83 8.37 -0.09
N PRO A 10 -10.56 7.38 -0.62
CA PRO A 10 -11.64 6.74 0.12
C PRO A 10 -11.15 6.15 1.44
N THR A 11 -12.04 6.17 2.43
CA THR A 11 -11.76 5.60 3.76
C THR A 11 -12.40 4.23 3.95
N LYS A 12 -13.42 3.89 3.16
CA LYS A 12 -14.07 2.58 3.18
C LYS A 12 -13.29 1.60 2.32
N ARG A 13 -13.11 0.38 2.82
CA ARG A 13 -12.36 -0.70 2.16
C ARG A 13 -12.80 -0.92 0.70
N ASP A 14 -14.09 -1.16 0.47
CA ASP A 14 -14.59 -1.50 -0.86
C ASP A 14 -14.40 -0.36 -1.87
N GLU A 15 -14.65 0.89 -1.46
CA GLU A 15 -14.43 2.08 -2.30
C GLU A 15 -12.93 2.30 -2.57
N LEU A 16 -12.08 2.04 -1.57
CA LEU A 16 -10.64 2.16 -1.67
C LEU A 16 -10.07 1.12 -2.64
N TYR A 17 -10.52 -0.13 -2.57
CA TYR A 17 -10.05 -1.22 -3.42
C TYR A 17 -10.55 -1.09 -4.85
N ALA A 18 -11.75 -0.57 -5.05
CA ALA A 18 -12.28 -0.23 -6.37
C ALA A 18 -11.61 1.00 -7.02
N THR A 19 -10.77 1.75 -6.28
CA THR A 19 -10.12 2.94 -6.82
C THR A 19 -9.05 2.57 -7.84
N PRO A 20 -9.11 3.11 -9.09
CA PRO A 20 -8.09 2.86 -10.09
C PRO A 20 -6.70 3.30 -9.63
N VAL A 21 -5.71 2.43 -9.84
CA VAL A 21 -4.31 2.69 -9.49
C VAL A 21 -3.55 3.19 -10.72
N GLY A 22 -2.95 4.38 -10.62
CA GLY A 22 -2.09 4.97 -11.64
C GLY A 22 -0.70 4.32 -11.69
N TRP A 23 -0.62 3.06 -12.15
CA TRP A 23 0.63 2.27 -12.16
C TRP A 23 1.77 2.93 -12.93
N ASP A 24 1.47 3.70 -13.97
CA ASP A 24 2.46 4.49 -14.70
C ASP A 24 3.23 5.47 -13.80
N ALA A 25 2.54 6.11 -12.85
CA ALA A 25 3.19 7.00 -11.88
C ALA A 25 4.00 6.21 -10.84
N VAL A 26 3.53 5.02 -10.47
CA VAL A 26 4.24 4.09 -9.57
C VAL A 26 5.59 3.70 -10.17
N GLU A 27 5.61 3.31 -11.44
CA GLU A 27 6.81 2.88 -12.15
C GLU A 27 7.78 4.04 -12.41
N ARG A 28 7.29 5.14 -13.01
CA ARG A 28 8.13 6.32 -13.29
C ARG A 28 8.75 6.92 -12.02
N GLY A 29 8.01 6.91 -10.91
CA GLY A 29 8.46 7.44 -9.63
C GLY A 29 9.25 6.46 -8.79
N GLY A 30 9.37 5.19 -9.19
CA GLY A 30 9.97 4.13 -8.36
C GLY A 30 9.29 4.00 -6.99
N LEU A 31 7.97 4.26 -6.91
CA LEU A 31 7.28 4.48 -5.64
C LEU A 31 7.28 3.25 -4.73
N LEU A 32 7.24 2.04 -5.30
CA LEU A 32 7.28 0.80 -4.52
C LEU A 32 8.56 0.70 -3.69
N ALA A 33 9.73 0.84 -4.33
CA ALA A 33 11.01 0.75 -3.65
C ALA A 33 11.30 1.98 -2.76
N ALA A 34 10.97 3.18 -3.23
CA ALA A 34 11.34 4.42 -2.55
C ALA A 34 10.41 4.81 -1.39
N LYS A 35 9.13 4.39 -1.43
CA LYS A 35 8.10 4.83 -0.48
C LYS A 35 7.38 3.68 0.19
N ILE A 36 6.88 2.72 -0.59
CA ILE A 36 6.01 1.66 -0.07
C ILE A 36 6.81 0.65 0.76
N ARG A 37 7.92 0.13 0.25
CA ARG A 37 8.75 -0.86 0.95
C ARG A 37 9.22 -0.38 2.33
N PRO A 38 9.83 0.82 2.49
CA PRO A 38 10.27 1.28 3.82
C PRO A 38 9.10 1.56 4.76
N TRP A 39 7.96 2.01 4.23
CA TRP A 39 6.75 2.23 5.02
C TRP A 39 6.14 0.90 5.50
N LEU A 40 6.05 -0.09 4.61
CA LEU A 40 5.48 -1.39 4.90
C LEU A 40 6.35 -2.15 5.90
N GLY A 41 7.68 -2.12 5.74
CA GLY A 41 8.60 -2.73 6.70
C GLY A 41 8.42 -2.21 8.13
N LYS A 42 8.27 -0.88 8.29
CA LYS A 42 7.95 -0.30 9.60
C LYS A 42 6.61 -0.79 10.15
N LYS A 43 5.58 -0.89 9.30
CA LYS A 43 4.24 -1.32 9.75
C LYS A 43 4.19 -2.80 10.09
N VAL A 44 4.88 -3.65 9.34
CA VAL A 44 5.02 -5.07 9.67
C VAL A 44 5.79 -5.23 10.98
N ALA A 45 6.91 -4.52 11.16
CA ALA A 45 7.67 -4.58 12.41
C ALA A 45 6.89 -4.06 13.63
N GLU A 46 6.09 -3.01 13.47
CA GLU A 46 5.18 -2.53 14.51
C GLU A 46 4.12 -3.57 14.91
N LEU A 47 3.62 -4.35 13.94
CA LEU A 47 2.59 -5.37 14.18
C LEU A 47 3.16 -6.66 14.79
N MET A 48 4.32 -7.11 14.30
CA MET A 48 4.91 -8.39 14.67
C MET A 48 5.92 -8.29 15.82
N GLY A 49 6.40 -7.07 16.13
CA GLY A 49 7.44 -6.83 17.13
C GLY A 49 8.86 -7.11 16.64
N GLU A 50 9.02 -7.57 15.41
CA GLU A 50 10.31 -7.86 14.75
C GLU A 50 10.28 -7.54 13.25
N GLU A 51 11.45 -7.35 12.65
CA GLU A 51 11.57 -7.10 11.21
C GLU A 51 11.31 -8.38 10.42
N GLU A 52 10.35 -8.33 9.49
CA GLU A 52 9.94 -9.46 8.65
C GLU A 52 10.07 -9.11 7.17
N ASP A 53 11.32 -8.97 6.73
CA ASP A 53 11.67 -8.56 5.36
C ASP A 53 11.09 -9.50 4.29
N THR A 54 10.96 -10.80 4.58
CA THR A 54 10.41 -11.78 3.64
C THR A 54 8.94 -11.46 3.31
N LEU A 55 8.13 -11.12 4.32
CA LEU A 55 6.75 -10.71 4.13
C LEU A 55 6.66 -9.39 3.35
N VAL A 56 7.54 -8.44 3.68
CA VAL A 56 7.60 -7.14 3.02
C VAL A 56 7.91 -7.29 1.53
N GLU A 57 8.95 -8.05 1.18
CA GLU A 57 9.32 -8.30 -0.21
C GLU A 57 8.23 -9.05 -0.98
N PHE A 58 7.58 -10.01 -0.33
CA PHE A 58 6.48 -10.76 -0.94
C PHE A 58 5.31 -9.83 -1.33
N VAL A 59 4.87 -8.97 -0.41
CA VAL A 59 3.77 -8.02 -0.66
C VAL A 59 4.16 -6.96 -1.69
N VAL A 60 5.40 -6.43 -1.62
CA VAL A 60 5.90 -5.47 -2.61
C VAL A 60 6.00 -6.12 -4.00
N GLY A 61 6.39 -7.39 -4.07
CA GLY A 61 6.37 -8.18 -5.30
C GLY A 61 4.97 -8.29 -5.89
N LYS A 62 3.97 -8.61 -5.06
CA LYS A 62 2.55 -8.67 -5.49
C LYS A 62 2.02 -7.33 -6.00
N LEU A 63 2.43 -6.23 -5.38
CA LEU A 63 2.14 -4.88 -5.89
C LEU A 63 2.82 -4.63 -7.24
N GLY A 64 4.06 -5.08 -7.42
CA GLY A 64 4.76 -5.00 -8.71
C GLY A 64 4.09 -5.84 -9.81
N GLU A 65 3.50 -6.97 -9.45
CA GLU A 65 2.64 -7.81 -10.29
C GLU A 65 1.24 -7.20 -10.52
N ARG A 66 0.96 -6.03 -9.92
CA ARG A 66 -0.32 -5.31 -10.01
C ARG A 66 -1.51 -6.15 -9.55
N GLN A 67 -1.29 -7.02 -8.56
CA GLN A 67 -2.37 -7.82 -7.98
C GLN A 67 -3.43 -6.91 -7.32
N PRO A 68 -4.71 -7.31 -7.34
CA PRO A 68 -5.78 -6.55 -6.69
C PRO A 68 -5.59 -6.55 -5.16
N ALA A 69 -6.17 -5.54 -4.51
CA ALA A 69 -6.04 -5.33 -3.07
C ALA A 69 -6.56 -6.53 -2.28
N GLU A 70 -7.66 -7.15 -2.73
CA GLU A 70 -8.27 -8.31 -2.12
C GLU A 70 -7.32 -9.51 -2.11
N ALA A 71 -6.62 -9.77 -3.23
CA ALA A 71 -5.66 -10.86 -3.31
C ALA A 71 -4.48 -10.63 -2.35
N ILE A 72 -4.00 -9.38 -2.25
CA ILE A 72 -2.92 -9.03 -1.32
C ILE A 72 -3.40 -9.15 0.14
N GLU A 73 -4.63 -8.74 0.44
CA GLU A 73 -5.21 -8.89 1.77
C GLU A 73 -5.34 -10.37 2.17
N GLU A 74 -5.81 -11.22 1.26
CA GLU A 74 -5.90 -12.67 1.50
C GLU A 74 -4.54 -13.29 1.81
N GLU A 75 -3.50 -12.87 1.09
CA GLU A 75 -2.13 -13.30 1.38
C GLU A 75 -1.63 -12.82 2.75
N LEU A 76 -1.86 -11.54 3.08
CA LEU A 76 -1.54 -10.98 4.38
C LEU A 76 -2.28 -11.71 5.51
N LYS A 77 -3.54 -12.10 5.28
CA LYS A 77 -4.38 -12.80 6.25
C LYS A 77 -3.86 -14.17 6.64
N LYS A 78 -3.11 -14.85 5.76
CA LYS A 78 -2.45 -16.13 6.08
C LYS A 78 -1.38 -15.99 7.16
N VAL A 79 -0.87 -14.78 7.38
CA VAL A 79 0.24 -14.49 8.32
C VAL A 79 -0.23 -13.64 9.50
N LEU A 80 -1.03 -12.59 9.22
CA LEU A 80 -1.43 -11.57 10.19
C LEU A 80 -2.87 -11.75 10.71
N ASP A 81 -3.61 -12.74 10.20
CA ASP A 81 -5.00 -13.03 10.57
C ASP A 81 -5.90 -11.76 10.61
N ASP A 82 -6.45 -11.40 11.77
CA ASP A 82 -7.35 -10.25 11.96
C ASP A 82 -6.70 -8.89 11.67
N ASP A 83 -5.37 -8.77 11.72
CA ASP A 83 -4.65 -7.51 11.47
C ASP A 83 -4.45 -7.21 9.96
N ALA A 84 -4.71 -8.19 9.09
CA ALA A 84 -4.43 -8.10 7.66
C ALA A 84 -5.25 -7.00 6.96
N GLU A 85 -6.55 -6.92 7.24
CA GLU A 85 -7.44 -5.90 6.62
C GLU A 85 -6.94 -4.49 6.98
N GLY A 86 -6.64 -4.28 8.26
CA GLY A 86 -6.15 -3.00 8.77
C GLY A 86 -4.83 -2.57 8.12
N LEU A 87 -3.90 -3.51 7.91
CA LEU A 87 -2.65 -3.24 7.21
C LEU A 87 -2.88 -2.98 5.72
N CYS A 88 -3.70 -3.80 5.05
CA CYS A 88 -3.96 -3.67 3.61
C CYS A 88 -4.68 -2.37 3.27
N VAL A 89 -5.67 -1.94 4.06
CA VAL A 89 -6.33 -0.64 3.93
C VAL A 89 -5.32 0.51 4.07
N LYS A 90 -4.44 0.45 5.07
CA LYS A 90 -3.39 1.48 5.25
C LYS A 90 -2.42 1.50 4.06
N LEU A 91 -2.05 0.33 3.55
CA LEU A 91 -1.16 0.15 2.40
C LEU A 91 -1.75 0.78 1.14
N TRP A 92 -3.02 0.49 0.83
CA TRP A 92 -3.69 1.05 -0.35
C TRP A 92 -3.82 2.57 -0.27
N ARG A 93 -4.13 3.09 0.92
CA ARG A 93 -4.17 4.54 1.15
C ARG A 93 -2.80 5.19 0.96
N MET A 94 -1.74 4.56 1.42
CA MET A 94 -0.36 5.03 1.22
C MET A 94 0.01 5.04 -0.26
N LEU A 95 -0.32 3.98 -1.00
CA LEU A 95 -0.07 3.88 -2.44
C LEU A 95 -0.77 4.99 -3.22
N LEU A 96 -2.08 5.14 -3.03
CA LEU A 96 -2.86 6.18 -3.73
C LEU A 96 -2.41 7.60 -3.34
N PHE A 97 -1.98 7.79 -2.10
CA PHE A 97 -1.42 9.06 -1.67
C PHE A 97 -0.12 9.40 -2.41
N GLU A 98 0.84 8.48 -2.48
CA GLU A 98 2.11 8.71 -3.16
C GLU A 98 1.92 8.89 -4.67
N ILE A 99 0.97 8.19 -5.29
CA ILE A 99 0.59 8.41 -6.71
C ILE A 99 0.09 9.84 -6.91
N LYS A 100 -0.93 10.26 -6.16
CA LYS A 100 -1.49 11.62 -6.27
C LYS A 100 -0.44 12.70 -5.99
N ARG A 101 0.47 12.44 -5.06
CA ARG A 101 1.59 13.33 -4.72
C ARG A 101 2.58 13.44 -5.89
N ALA A 102 2.97 12.31 -6.48
CA ALA A 102 3.84 12.28 -7.65
C ALA A 102 3.23 12.97 -8.87
N GLU A 103 1.93 12.75 -9.13
CA GLU A 103 1.18 13.40 -10.22
C GLU A 103 1.06 14.91 -10.03
N ALA A 104 0.92 15.37 -8.78
CA ALA A 104 0.91 16.80 -8.46
C ALA A 104 2.30 17.46 -8.54
N GLY A 105 3.38 16.67 -8.69
CA GLY A 105 4.76 17.16 -8.69
C GLY A 105 5.23 17.68 -7.33
N ILE A 106 4.69 17.15 -6.23
CA ILE A 106 4.95 17.59 -4.84
C ILE A 106 5.75 16.54 -4.06
#